data_AF-A0A933VQH8-F1
#
_entry.id   AF-A0A933VQH8-F1
#
_cell.length_a   1.000
_cell.length_b   1.000
_cell.length_c   1.000
_cell.angle_alpha   90.00
_cell.angle_beta   90.00
_cell.angle_gamma   90.00
#
_symmetry.space_group_name_H-M   'P 1'
#
loop_
_entity.id
_entity.type
_entity.pdbx_description
1 polymer ?
#
loop_
_entity_poly.entity_id
_entity_poly.type
_entity_poly.pdbx_seq_one_letter_code
_entity_poly.pdbx_strand_id
1 'polypeptide(L)'
;MARRFSLHSTPTRALALGGVVLVSAVAAIALHRNGHTQGDDFALYLRQARSIFDGDTNQVIADNRVAVLNSNNGFSPIGYPWGWPLLLSPFVHLWGLDYDRLKLIEVAMLSTWLVLAHGIIRR
;
A
#
# COMPACT_ATOMS: atom_id res chain seq x y z
N MET A 1 16.61 -4.86 45.74
CA MET A 1 15.99 -3.92 44.78
C MET A 1 16.80 -3.95 43.49
N ALA A 2 16.50 -4.87 42.57
CA ALA A 2 17.28 -5.02 41.34
C ALA A 2 16.79 -4.02 40.28
N ARG A 3 17.64 -3.04 39.94
CA ARG A 3 17.45 -2.23 38.73
C ARG A 3 17.49 -3.19 37.54
N ARG A 4 16.33 -3.44 36.90
CA ARG A 4 16.30 -4.02 35.56
C ARG A 4 17.10 -3.08 34.65
N PHE A 5 18.30 -3.49 34.27
CA PHE A 5 19.05 -2.82 33.22
C PHE A 5 18.20 -2.87 31.94
N SER A 6 17.76 -1.70 31.48
CA SER A 6 17.26 -1.55 30.11
C SER A 6 18.44 -1.83 29.19
N LEU A 7 18.49 -3.04 28.62
CA LEU A 7 19.64 -3.56 27.86
C LEU A 7 20.06 -2.70 26.66
N HIS A 8 19.23 -1.75 26.22
CA HIS A 8 19.56 -0.86 25.10
C HIS A 8 19.14 0.58 25.39
N SER A 9 20.06 1.50 25.11
CA SER A 9 19.84 2.95 25.12
C SER A 9 18.89 3.38 23.99
N THR A 10 18.17 4.49 24.18
CA THR A 10 17.31 5.10 23.16
C THR A 10 17.97 5.25 21.77
N PRO A 11 19.23 5.71 21.65
CA PRO A 11 19.87 5.80 20.33
C PRO A 11 20.13 4.44 19.69
N THR A 12 20.50 3.41 20.45
CA THR A 12 20.68 2.04 19.91
C THR A 12 19.39 1.52 19.28
N ARG A 13 18.24 1.78 19.91
CA ARG A 13 16.94 1.37 19.38
C ARG A 13 16.54 2.16 18.15
N ALA A 14 16.81 3.46 18.12
CA ALA A 14 16.55 4.30 16.95
C ALA A 14 17.37 3.83 15.73
N LEU A 15 18.65 3.50 15.94
CA LEU A 15 19.51 2.94 14.89
C LEU A 15 19.01 1.58 14.40
N ALA A 16 18.62 0.70 15.31
CA ALA A 16 18.06 -0.60 14.94
C ALA A 16 16.76 -0.46 14.11
N LEU A 17 15.84 0.42 14.53
CA LEU A 17 14.62 0.72 13.77
C LEU A 17 14.94 1.29 12.39
N GLY A 18 15.87 2.25 12.32
CA GLY A 18 16.31 2.82 11.05
C GLY A 18 16.88 1.75 10.11
N GLY A 19 17.69 0.83 10.64
CA GLY A 19 18.21 -0.32 9.91
C GLY A 19 17.10 -1.24 9.38
N VAL A 20 16.12 -1.59 10.21
CA VAL A 20 14.97 -2.41 9.80
C VAL A 20 14.18 -1.74 8.68
N VAL A 21 13.83 -0.46 8.84
CA VAL A 21 13.07 0.29 7.82
C VAL A 21 13.85 0.35 6.50
N LEU A 22 15.14 0.65 6.54
CA LEU A 22 15.97 0.74 5.36
C LEU A 22 16.08 -0.60 4.62
N VAL A 23 16.39 -1.68 5.34
CA VAL A 23 16.52 -3.02 4.75
C VAL A 23 15.19 -3.47 4.16
N SER A 24 14.08 -3.27 4.87
CA SER A 24 12.74 -3.60 4.36
C SER A 24 12.38 -2.80 3.10
N ALA A 25 12.69 -1.50 3.07
CA ALA A 25 12.42 -0.66 1.91
C ALA A 25 13.24 -1.09 0.69
N VAL A 26 14.55 -1.31 0.86
CA VAL A 26 15.44 -1.77 -0.23
C VAL A 26 14.99 -3.13 -0.74
N ALA A 27 14.68 -4.08 0.15
CA ALA A 27 14.18 -5.40 -0.23
C ALA A 27 12.85 -5.30 -0.99
N ALA A 28 11.90 -4.48 -0.53
CA ALA A 28 10.61 -4.31 -1.17
C ALA A 28 10.70 -3.71 -2.58
N ILE A 29 11.65 -2.81 -2.82
CA ILE A 29 11.96 -2.27 -4.15
C ILE A 29 12.61 -3.35 -5.02
N ALA A 30 13.64 -4.03 -4.50
CA ALA A 30 14.41 -5.03 -5.25
C ALA A 30 13.60 -6.27 -5.64
N LEU A 31 12.55 -6.59 -4.88
CA LEU A 31 11.63 -7.70 -5.16
C LEU A 31 10.52 -7.32 -6.16
N HIS A 32 10.50 -6.09 -6.68
CA HIS A 32 9.58 -5.74 -7.75
C HIS A 32 9.86 -6.59 -9.00
N ARG A 33 8.81 -7.20 -9.54
CA ARG A 33 8.91 -8.09 -10.71
C ARG A 33 8.06 -7.56 -11.85
N ASN A 34 8.71 -7.25 -12.96
CA ASN A 34 8.07 -6.87 -14.20
C ASN A 34 7.34 -8.07 -14.82
N GLY A 35 6.14 -7.83 -15.36
CA GLY A 35 5.39 -8.85 -16.09
C GLY A 35 4.52 -9.78 -15.24
N HIS A 36 4.16 -9.41 -14.00
CA HIS A 36 3.09 -10.14 -13.32
C HIS A 36 1.77 -9.98 -14.08
N THR A 37 1.18 -11.10 -14.49
CA THR A 37 -0.14 -11.21 -15.13
C THR A 37 -1.30 -10.96 -14.16
N GLN A 38 -1.02 -10.43 -12.97
CA GLN A 38 -2.03 -10.06 -11.99
C GLN A 38 -2.74 -8.79 -12.45
N GLY A 39 -3.55 -8.92 -13.51
CA GLY A 39 -4.75 -8.13 -13.68
C GLY A 39 -5.81 -8.47 -12.62
N ASP A 40 -5.39 -8.71 -11.37
CA ASP A 40 -6.12 -9.39 -10.30
C ASP A 40 -6.16 -8.48 -9.06
N ASP A 41 -7.31 -8.41 -8.38
CA ASP A 41 -7.75 -7.54 -7.26
C ASP A 41 -7.31 -6.06 -7.26
N PHE A 42 -6.01 -5.77 -7.37
CA PHE A 42 -5.44 -4.42 -7.28
C PHE A 42 -5.85 -3.49 -8.42
N ALA A 43 -6.24 -4.04 -9.57
CA ALA A 43 -6.69 -3.24 -10.72
C ALA A 43 -7.89 -2.34 -10.37
N LEU A 44 -8.81 -2.83 -9.53
CA LEU A 44 -9.96 -2.05 -9.11
C LEU A 44 -9.54 -0.90 -8.17
N TYR A 45 -8.54 -1.09 -7.32
CA TYR A 45 -7.96 0.00 -6.52
C TYR A 45 -7.40 1.12 -7.40
N LEU A 46 -6.67 0.77 -8.46
CA LEU A 46 -6.12 1.75 -9.41
C LEU A 46 -7.21 2.43 -10.23
N ARG A 47 -8.23 1.68 -10.66
CA ARG A 47 -9.37 2.23 -11.41
C ARG A 47 -10.19 3.18 -10.54
N GLN A 48 -10.46 2.83 -9.28
CA GLN A 48 -11.10 3.72 -8.29
C GLN A 48 -10.24 4.94 -7.96
N ALA A 49 -8.91 4.80 -7.90
CA ALA A 49 -8.02 5.93 -7.66
C ALA A 49 -8.05 6.94 -8.81
N ARG A 50 -8.00 6.46 -10.06
CA ARG A 50 -8.12 7.29 -11.26
C ARG A 50 -9.48 8.00 -11.34
N SER A 51 -10.56 7.30 -11.02
CA SER A 51 -11.92 7.82 -11.16
C SER A 51 -12.26 9.04 -10.29
N ILE A 52 -11.44 9.30 -9.27
CA ILE A 52 -11.57 10.47 -8.41
C ILE A 52 -11.25 11.74 -9.18
N PHE A 53 -10.20 11.73 -10.02
CA PHE A 53 -9.82 12.87 -10.85
C PHE A 53 -10.56 12.90 -12.19
N ASP A 54 -10.89 11.73 -12.75
CA ASP A 54 -11.66 11.62 -14.00
C ASP A 54 -13.15 11.96 -13.80
N GLY A 55 -13.65 11.94 -12.55
CA GLY A 55 -15.03 12.25 -12.21
C GLY A 55 -16.04 11.15 -12.54
N ASP A 56 -15.58 9.95 -12.94
CA ASP A 56 -16.39 8.81 -13.39
C ASP A 56 -16.58 7.73 -12.31
N THR A 57 -16.41 8.07 -11.03
CA THR A 57 -16.43 7.11 -9.91
C THR A 57 -17.67 6.21 -9.88
N ASN A 58 -18.87 6.77 -10.12
CA ASN A 58 -20.10 5.96 -10.16
C ASN A 58 -20.10 4.95 -11.31
N GLN A 59 -19.54 5.34 -12.46
CA GLN A 59 -19.43 4.47 -13.62
C GLN A 59 -18.46 3.32 -13.35
N VAL A 60 -17.30 3.59 -12.76
CA VAL A 60 -16.33 2.55 -12.37
C VAL A 60 -16.97 1.49 -11.45
N ILE A 61 -17.78 1.91 -10.48
CA ILE A 61 -18.48 0.99 -9.59
C ILE A 61 -19.56 0.20 -10.34
N ALA A 62 -20.30 0.83 -11.26
CA ALA A 62 -21.32 0.17 -12.07
C ALA A 62 -20.70 -0.87 -13.01
N ASP A 63 -19.62 -0.52 -13.70
CA ASP A 63 -18.91 -1.39 -14.64
C ASP A 63 -18.33 -2.61 -13.90
N ASN A 64 -17.69 -2.39 -12.74
CA ASN A 64 -17.16 -3.49 -11.94
C ASN A 64 -18.27 -4.37 -11.36
N ARG A 65 -19.43 -3.81 -10.97
CA ARG A 65 -20.60 -4.60 -10.56
C ARG A 65 -21.04 -5.55 -11.68
N VAL A 66 -21.12 -5.07 -12.92
CA VAL A 66 -21.48 -5.91 -14.07
C VAL A 66 -20.45 -7.03 -14.25
N ALA A 67 -19.16 -6.70 -14.22
CA ALA A 67 -18.08 -7.69 -14.36
C ALA A 67 -18.15 -8.78 -13.28
N VAL A 68 -18.32 -8.40 -12.01
CA VAL A 68 -18.40 -9.33 -10.89
C VAL A 68 -19.65 -10.19 -10.95
N LEU A 69 -20.83 -9.60 -11.16
CA LEU A 69 -22.11 -10.33 -11.13
C LEU A 69 -22.31 -11.27 -12.33
N ASN A 70 -21.62 -11.02 -13.45
CA ASN A 70 -21.68 -11.86 -14.66
C ASN A 70 -20.45 -12.76 -14.82
N SER A 71 -19.62 -12.87 -13.78
CA SER A 71 -18.50 -13.81 -13.74
C SER A 71 -18.91 -15.11 -13.04
N ASN A 72 -18.32 -16.23 -13.44
CA ASN A 72 -18.65 -17.55 -12.86
C ASN A 72 -18.25 -17.67 -11.38
N ASN A 73 -17.29 -16.87 -10.92
CA ASN A 73 -16.81 -16.84 -9.55
C ASN A 73 -16.66 -15.36 -9.16
N GLY A 74 -17.33 -14.93 -8.08
CA GLY A 74 -17.22 -13.57 -7.56
C GLY A 74 -15.78 -13.24 -7.14
N PHE A 75 -14.99 -12.78 -8.11
CA PHE A 75 -13.53 -12.63 -7.99
C PHE A 75 -13.13 -11.37 -7.21
N SER A 76 -14.01 -10.38 -7.11
CA SER A 76 -13.75 -9.10 -6.45
C SER A 76 -15.03 -8.58 -5.78
N PRO A 77 -14.94 -7.76 -4.72
CA PRO A 77 -16.03 -6.88 -4.31
C PRO A 77 -16.47 -5.95 -5.44
N ILE A 78 -17.69 -5.40 -5.35
CA ILE A 78 -18.18 -4.37 -6.28
C ILE A 78 -17.33 -3.09 -6.23
N GLY A 79 -16.82 -2.76 -5.05
CA GLY A 79 -15.90 -1.65 -4.83
C GLY A 79 -15.08 -1.91 -3.58
N TYR A 80 -13.80 -1.58 -3.63
CA TYR A 80 -12.93 -1.65 -2.47
C TYR A 80 -13.08 -0.42 -1.56
N PRO A 81 -12.68 -0.53 -0.28
CA PRO A 81 -12.64 0.61 0.63
C PRO A 81 -11.83 1.79 0.07
N TRP A 82 -12.39 3.00 0.19
CA TRP A 82 -11.85 4.22 -0.42
C TRP A 82 -10.53 4.72 0.15
N GLY A 83 -10.10 4.26 1.33
CA GLY A 83 -8.87 4.75 1.96
C GLY A 83 -7.64 4.63 1.05
N TRP A 84 -7.46 3.46 0.43
CA TRP A 84 -6.34 3.24 -0.49
C TRP A 84 -6.49 3.97 -1.84
N PRO A 85 -7.64 3.92 -2.54
CA PRO A 85 -7.88 4.73 -3.73
C PRO A 85 -7.68 6.23 -3.52
N LEU A 86 -8.15 6.79 -2.40
CA LEU A 86 -7.98 8.21 -2.07
C LEU A 86 -6.50 8.56 -1.94
N LEU A 87 -5.74 7.73 -1.21
CA LEU A 87 -4.30 7.93 -1.02
C LEU A 87 -3.53 7.83 -2.35
N LEU A 88 -3.89 6.86 -3.21
CA LEU A 88 -3.25 6.67 -4.50
C LEU A 88 -3.64 7.72 -5.56
N SER A 89 -4.85 8.28 -5.47
CA SER A 89 -5.42 9.13 -6.53
C SER A 89 -4.52 10.28 -7.01
N PRO A 90 -3.83 11.08 -6.16
CA PRO A 90 -2.93 12.12 -6.66
C PRO A 90 -1.74 11.53 -7.43
N PHE A 91 -1.21 10.39 -7.01
CA PHE A 91 -0.08 9.74 -7.67
C PHE A 91 -0.48 9.11 -8.99
N VAL A 92 -1.65 8.48 -9.05
CA VAL A 92 -2.22 7.95 -10.30
C VAL A 92 -2.54 9.08 -11.28
N HIS A 93 -3.01 10.23 -10.79
CA HIS A 93 -3.25 11.41 -11.64
C HIS A 93 -1.93 11.98 -12.20
N LEU A 94 -0.90 12.11 -11.37
CA LEU A 94 0.38 12.71 -11.76
C LEU A 94 1.29 11.78 -12.58
N TRP A 95 1.26 10.47 -12.31
CA TRP A 95 2.18 9.49 -12.90
C TRP A 95 1.51 8.52 -13.85
N GLY A 96 0.17 8.52 -13.93
CA GLY A 96 -0.56 7.50 -14.65
C GLY A 96 -0.40 6.13 -13.98
N LEU A 97 -0.42 5.07 -14.80
CA LEU A 97 -0.22 3.69 -14.34
C LEU A 97 1.26 3.26 -14.49
N ASP A 98 2.17 4.14 -14.06
CA ASP A 98 3.59 3.80 -13.93
C ASP A 98 3.78 2.96 -12.66
N TYR A 99 3.76 1.64 -12.82
CA TYR A 99 3.84 0.69 -11.71
C TYR A 99 5.15 0.78 -10.92
N ASP A 100 6.26 1.13 -11.58
CA ASP A 100 7.56 1.32 -10.91
C ASP A 100 7.48 2.49 -9.93
N ARG A 101 6.85 3.61 -10.33
CA ARG A 101 6.65 4.77 -9.45
C ARG A 101 5.61 4.52 -8.38
N LEU A 102 4.48 3.91 -8.75
CA LEU A 102 3.40 3.61 -7.80
C LEU A 102 3.86 2.62 -6.72
N LYS A 103 4.80 1.71 -7.04
CA LYS A 103 5.43 0.83 -6.05
C LYS A 103 6.10 1.59 -4.91
N LEU A 104 6.67 2.76 -5.19
CA LEU A 104 7.32 3.58 -4.16
C LEU A 104 6.32 4.06 -3.09
N ILE A 105 5.05 4.23 -3.44
CA ILE A 105 3.99 4.59 -2.48
C ILE A 105 3.71 3.44 -1.51
N GLU A 106 3.64 2.21 -2.01
CA GLU A 106 3.52 1.02 -1.15
C GLU A 106 4.71 0.89 -0.19
N VAL A 107 5.93 1.12 -0.70
CA VAL A 107 7.15 1.07 0.11
C VAL A 107 7.16 2.16 1.19
N ALA A 108 6.70 3.37 0.85
CA ALA A 108 6.54 4.46 1.81
C ALA A 108 5.51 4.11 2.91
N MET A 109 4.40 3.47 2.54
CA MET A 109 3.39 3.02 3.50
C MET A 109 3.89 1.90 4.41
N LEU A 110 4.61 0.92 3.85
CA LEU A 110 5.28 -0.12 4.64
C LEU A 110 6.25 0.50 5.65
N SER A 111 7.09 1.42 5.19
CA SER A 111 8.07 2.11 6.05
C SER A 111 7.38 2.90 7.17
N THR A 112 6.32 3.62 6.84
CA THR A 112 5.51 4.36 7.82
C THR A 112 4.87 3.42 8.82
N TRP A 113 4.31 2.30 8.37
CA TRP A 113 3.70 1.31 9.23
C TRP A 113 4.71 0.70 10.20
N LEU A 114 5.91 0.34 9.76
CA LEU A 114 6.96 -0.20 10.65
C LEU A 114 7.32 0.77 11.78
N VAL A 115 7.41 2.07 11.50
CA VAL A 115 7.66 3.11 12.50
C VAL A 115 6.49 3.21 13.49
N LEU A 116 5.25 3.25 13.00
CA LEU A 116 4.05 3.33 13.84
C LEU A 116 3.87 2.09 14.70
N ALA A 117 4.03 0.90 14.13
CA ALA A 117 3.93 -0.39 14.83
C ALA A 117 4.95 -0.49 15.96
N HIS A 118 6.22 -0.14 15.69
CA HIS A 118 7.23 -0.04 16.75
C HIS A 118 6.81 0.97 17.83
N GLY A 119 6.21 2.09 17.44
CA GLY A 119 5.65 3.11 18.32
C GLY A 119 4.49 2.64 19.20
N ILE A 120 3.68 1.70 18.73
CA ILE A 120 2.55 1.10 19.46
C ILE A 120 3.05 0.01 20.41
N ILE A 121 3.90 -0.90 19.93
CA ILE A 121 4.40 -2.05 20.71
C ILE A 121 5.24 -1.61 21.91
N ARG A 122 5.89 -0.45 21.82
CA ARG A 122 6.71 0.11 22.91
C ARG A 122 5.92 0.84 23.99
N ARG A 123 4.62 1.11 23.80
CA ARG A 123 3.76 1.73 24.80
C ARG A 123 3.33 0.68 25.81
#